data_AF-A0ABD5DDH1-F1
#
_entry.id   AF-A0ABD5DDH1-F1
#
_cell.length_a   1.000
_cell.length_b   1.000
_cell.length_c   1.000
_cell.angle_alpha   90.00
_cell.angle_beta   90.00
_cell.angle_gamma   90.00
#
_symmetry.space_group_name_H-M   'P 1'
#
loop_
_entity.id
_entity.type
_entity.pdbx_description
1 polymer ?
#
loop_
_entity_poly.entity_id
_entity_poly.type
_entity_poly.pdbx_seq_one_letter_code
_entity_poly.pdbx_strand_id
1 'polypeptide(L)'
;IFLTGQALLWMATIGAVIGYKSGLTGVPLILTGGIFGGVMAVLMPALAQPVVRRIIGSDDVALGHFCTIGYLVQAAVAKVVGKGSRSTEDLELPDNFKFLQDTYLAMA
;
A
#
# COMPACT_ATOMS: atom_id res chain seq x y z
N ILE A 1 -0.69 -11.61 6.88
CA ILE A 1 -0.69 -10.92 8.20
C ILE A 1 -0.09 -9.54 7.99
N PHE A 2 -0.63 -8.50 8.63
CA PHE A 2 -0.15 -7.13 8.46
C PHE A 2 0.91 -6.81 9.51
N LEU A 3 2.16 -6.57 9.07
CA LEU A 3 3.31 -6.41 9.97
C LEU A 3 3.84 -4.95 10.05
N THR A 4 3.20 -4.01 9.34
CA THR A 4 3.62 -2.60 9.33
C THR A 4 3.07 -1.85 10.55
N GLY A 5 3.79 -1.92 11.67
CA GLY A 5 3.34 -1.35 12.96
C GLY A 5 3.05 0.15 12.95
N GLN A 6 3.91 0.96 12.33
CA GLN A 6 3.70 2.42 12.22
C GLN A 6 2.38 2.75 11.50
N ALA A 7 2.07 2.04 10.41
CA ALA A 7 0.84 2.25 9.66
C ALA A 7 -0.41 1.87 10.49
N LEU A 8 -0.33 0.80 11.30
CA LEU A 8 -1.41 0.43 12.22
C LEU A 8 -1.65 1.50 13.29
N LEU A 9 -0.58 2.05 13.87
CA LEU A 9 -0.69 3.15 14.85
C LEU A 9 -1.28 4.42 14.22
N TRP A 10 -0.88 4.74 12.99
CA TRP A 10 -1.46 5.86 12.24
C TRP A 10 -2.97 5.69 12.03
N MET A 11 -3.39 4.51 11.54
CA MET A 11 -4.81 4.22 11.32
C MET A 11 -5.61 4.20 12.63
N ALA A 12 -5.03 3.68 13.72
CA ALA A 12 -5.65 3.72 15.03
C ALA A 12 -5.86 5.17 15.52
N THR A 13 -4.87 6.04 15.29
CA THR A 13 -4.93 7.45 15.69
C THR A 13 -6.01 8.20 14.91
N ILE A 14 -6.01 8.07 13.58
CA ILE A 14 -7.01 8.69 12.71
C ILE A 14 -8.41 8.17 13.05
N GLY A 15 -8.55 6.85 13.23
CA GLY A 15 -9.82 6.22 13.61
C GLY A 15 -10.35 6.72 14.96
N ALA A 16 -9.46 6.89 15.95
CA ALA A 16 -9.83 7.42 17.26
C ALA A 16 -10.27 8.88 17.18
N VAL A 17 -9.55 9.73 16.44
CA VAL A 17 -9.90 11.15 16.25
C VAL A 17 -11.25 11.30 15.55
N ILE A 18 -11.48 10.56 14.47
CA ILE A 18 -12.74 10.60 13.72
C ILE A 18 -13.89 10.05 14.57
N GLY A 19 -13.69 8.91 15.23
CA GLY A 19 -14.70 8.31 16.08
C GLY A 19 -15.06 9.19 17.28
N TYR A 20 -14.08 9.86 17.88
CA TYR A 20 -14.34 10.85 18.93
C TYR A 20 -15.16 12.03 18.42
N LYS A 21 -14.82 12.56 17.23
CA LYS A 21 -15.58 13.63 16.59
C LYS A 21 -17.00 13.21 16.18
N SER A 22 -17.23 11.93 15.90
CA SER A 22 -18.57 11.39 15.62
C SER A 22 -19.39 11.07 16.88
N GLY A 23 -18.86 11.37 18.08
CA GLY A 23 -19.55 11.21 19.36
C GLY A 23 -19.29 9.88 20.07
N LEU A 24 -18.44 9.00 19.52
CA LEU A 24 -18.04 7.76 20.18
C LEU A 24 -16.96 8.06 21.23
N THR A 25 -17.15 7.59 22.46
CA THR A 25 -16.16 7.75 23.53
C THR A 25 -15.95 6.42 24.27
N GLY A 26 -14.82 6.29 24.97
CA GLY A 26 -14.52 5.13 25.82
C GLY A 26 -14.48 3.80 25.07
N VAL A 27 -15.12 2.78 25.64
CA VAL A 27 -15.06 1.39 25.15
C VAL A 27 -15.68 1.23 23.74
N PRO A 28 -16.86 1.80 23.41
CA PRO A 28 -17.40 1.76 22.06
C PRO A 28 -16.43 2.26 20.99
N LEU A 29 -15.71 3.36 21.26
CA LEU A 29 -14.71 3.91 20.33
C LEU A 29 -13.58 2.91 20.04
N ILE A 30 -13.04 2.30 21.10
CA ILE A 30 -11.92 1.35 20.99
C ILE A 30 -12.35 0.11 20.20
N LEU A 31 -13.54 -0.43 20.51
CA LEU A 31 -14.03 -1.63 19.84
C LEU A 31 -14.35 -1.38 18.36
N THR A 32 -15.08 -0.31 18.05
CA THR A 32 -15.44 0.01 16.67
C THR A 32 -14.19 0.33 15.84
N GLY A 33 -13.26 1.15 16.36
CA GLY A 33 -12.01 1.48 15.68
C GLY A 33 -11.09 0.28 15.50
N GLY A 34 -10.96 -0.57 16.53
CA GLY A 34 -10.13 -1.77 16.51
C GLY A 34 -10.63 -2.84 15.55
N ILE A 35 -11.94 -3.13 15.57
CA ILE A 35 -12.55 -4.11 14.64
C ILE A 35 -12.42 -3.61 13.20
N PHE A 36 -12.78 -2.35 12.95
CA PHE A 36 -12.68 -1.78 11.60
C PHE A 36 -11.23 -1.78 11.09
N GLY A 37 -10.28 -1.32 11.92
CA GLY A 37 -8.86 -1.30 11.58
C GLY A 37 -8.29 -2.70 11.33
N GLY A 38 -8.66 -3.68 12.15
CA GLY A 38 -8.26 -5.08 11.98
C GLY A 38 -8.80 -5.71 10.70
N VAL A 39 -10.08 -5.48 10.39
CA VAL A 39 -10.69 -5.93 9.14
C VAL A 39 -9.98 -5.32 7.93
N MET A 40 -9.68 -4.03 7.96
CA MET A 40 -8.94 -3.35 6.89
C MET A 40 -7.50 -3.88 6.75
N ALA A 41 -6.82 -4.16 7.86
CA ALA A 41 -5.45 -4.71 7.84
C ALA A 41 -5.38 -6.10 7.20
N VAL A 42 -6.48 -6.86 7.16
CA VAL A 42 -6.54 -8.17 6.49
C VAL A 42 -7.05 -8.04 5.06
N LEU A 43 -8.14 -7.30 4.84
CA LEU A 43 -8.76 -7.18 3.53
C LEU A 43 -7.88 -6.42 2.53
N MET A 44 -7.18 -5.37 2.96
CA MET A 44 -6.39 -4.54 2.04
C MET A 44 -5.22 -5.33 1.41
N PRO A 45 -4.38 -6.06 2.15
CA PRO A 45 -3.37 -6.91 1.53
C PRO A 45 -3.98 -8.01 0.64
N ALA A 46 -5.09 -8.63 1.09
CA ALA A 46 -5.74 -9.69 0.34
C ALA A 46 -6.26 -9.23 -1.03
N LEU A 47 -6.82 -8.02 -1.10
CA LEU A 47 -7.27 -7.41 -2.37
C LEU A 47 -6.11 -7.07 -3.31
N ALA A 48 -4.98 -6.62 -2.78
CA ALA A 48 -3.78 -6.32 -3.58
C ALA A 48 -3.05 -7.58 -4.06
N GLN A 49 -3.15 -8.69 -3.32
CA GLN A 49 -2.32 -9.87 -3.51
C GLN A 49 -2.28 -10.42 -4.95
N PRO A 50 -3.40 -10.50 -5.71
CA PRO A 50 -3.36 -10.97 -7.10
C PRO A 50 -2.52 -10.09 -8.03
N VAL A 51 -2.44 -8.78 -7.74
CA VAL A 51 -1.60 -7.83 -8.49
C VAL A 51 -0.15 -7.94 -8.02
N VAL A 52 0.08 -7.97 -6.71
CA VAL A 52 1.41 -8.08 -6.10
C VAL A 52 2.14 -9.35 -6.58
N ARG A 53 1.46 -10.49 -6.61
CA ARG A 53 2.00 -11.76 -7.12
C ARG A 53 2.48 -11.67 -8.58
N ARG A 54 1.79 -10.87 -9.41
CA ARG A 54 2.21 -10.68 -10.81
C ARG A 54 3.44 -9.79 -10.95
N ILE A 55 3.66 -8.88 -10.00
CA ILE A 55 4.81 -7.96 -10.01
C ILE A 55 6.05 -8.67 -9.46
N ILE A 56 5.92 -9.31 -8.29
CA ILE A 56 7.05 -9.92 -7.59
C ILE A 56 7.39 -11.32 -8.16
N GLY A 57 6.41 -12.00 -8.77
CA GLY A 57 6.57 -13.36 -9.25
C GLY A 57 6.58 -14.43 -8.14
N SER A 58 6.38 -14.05 -6.88
CA SER A 58 6.23 -14.96 -5.74
C SER A 58 5.01 -14.62 -4.87
N ASP A 59 4.64 -15.52 -3.96
CA ASP A 59 3.54 -15.35 -3.01
C ASP A 59 4.01 -15.17 -1.55
N ASP A 60 5.30 -14.88 -1.37
CA ASP A 60 5.91 -14.86 -0.03
C ASP A 60 5.55 -13.59 0.76
N VAL A 61 5.24 -12.51 0.04
CA VAL A 61 5.00 -11.18 0.63
C VAL A 61 3.71 -10.57 0.10
N ALA A 62 2.99 -9.88 0.99
CA ALA A 62 1.80 -9.11 0.67
C ALA A 62 2.01 -7.62 0.96
N LEU A 63 1.30 -6.76 0.23
CA LEU A 63 1.42 -5.31 0.39
C LEU A 63 0.74 -4.84 1.68
N GLY A 64 1.55 -4.58 2.71
CA GLY A 64 1.11 -4.08 4.01
C GLY A 64 0.91 -2.57 4.06
N HIS A 65 0.04 -2.01 3.21
CA HIS A 65 -0.30 -0.58 3.18
C HIS A 65 -1.81 -0.37 3.05
N PHE A 66 -2.33 0.72 3.64
CA PHE A 66 -3.77 1.03 3.61
C PHE A 66 -4.24 1.74 2.33
N CYS A 67 -3.33 2.03 1.40
CA CYS A 67 -3.63 2.73 0.14
C CYS A 67 -3.96 1.75 -1.00
N THR A 68 -4.33 0.50 -0.68
CA THR A 68 -4.56 -0.57 -1.65
C THR A 68 -5.52 -0.19 -2.77
N ILE A 69 -6.62 0.51 -2.46
CA ILE A 69 -7.59 0.90 -3.49
C ILE A 69 -6.92 1.77 -4.57
N GLY A 70 -6.08 2.72 -4.17
CA GLY A 70 -5.33 3.56 -5.09
C GLY A 70 -4.38 2.74 -5.97
N TYR A 71 -3.66 1.78 -5.38
CA TYR A 71 -2.77 0.88 -6.12
C TYR A 71 -3.53 -0.01 -7.11
N LEU A 72 -4.72 -0.49 -6.74
CA LEU A 72 -5.55 -1.28 -7.64
C LEU A 72 -6.09 -0.45 -8.81
N VAL A 73 -6.46 0.81 -8.57
CA VAL A 73 -6.83 1.75 -9.63
C VAL A 73 -5.66 2.00 -10.56
N GLN A 74 -4.46 2.26 -10.02
CA GLN A 74 -3.25 2.43 -10.83
C GLN A 74 -2.93 1.19 -11.65
N ALA A 75 -3.02 0.00 -11.05
CA ALA A 75 -2.82 -1.27 -11.75
C ALA A 75 -3.85 -1.49 -12.86
N ALA A 76 -5.12 -1.11 -12.63
CA ALA A 76 -6.16 -1.18 -13.64
C ALA A 76 -5.90 -0.21 -14.80
N VAL A 77 -5.52 1.04 -14.51
CA VAL A 77 -5.13 2.03 -15.53
C VAL A 77 -3.93 1.53 -16.32
N ALA A 78 -2.86 1.09 -15.64
CA ALA A 78 -1.66 0.54 -16.27
C ALA A 78 -1.97 -0.66 -17.17
N LYS A 79 -2.92 -1.53 -16.79
CA LYS A 79 -3.36 -2.65 -17.63
C LYS A 79 -4.02 -2.19 -18.93
N VAL A 80 -4.69 -1.03 -18.92
CA VAL A 80 -5.36 -0.47 -20.11
C VAL A 80 -4.37 0.31 -20.99
N VAL A 81 -3.55 1.18 -20.38
CA VAL A 81 -2.67 2.11 -21.14
C VAL A 81 -1.28 1.55 -21.42
N GLY A 82 -0.81 0.59 -20.63
CA GLY A 82 0.57 0.08 -20.68
C GLY A 82 0.79 -1.10 -21.63
N LYS A 83 -0.20 -1.48 -22.45
CA LYS A 83 -0.04 -2.61 -23.39
C LYS A 83 1.10 -2.31 -24.39
N GLY A 84 2.17 -3.12 -24.32
CA GLY A 84 3.36 -2.97 -25.16
C GLY A 84 4.37 -1.94 -24.66
N SER A 85 4.15 -1.34 -23.49
CA SER A 85 5.12 -0.45 -22.85
C SER A 85 6.26 -1.26 -22.24
N ARG A 86 7.49 -0.73 -22.31
CA ARG A 86 8.62 -1.23 -21.53
C ARG A 86 8.44 -0.88 -20.05
N SER A 87 8.97 -1.72 -19.16
CA SER A 87 9.09 -1.36 -17.76
C SER A 87 10.07 -0.19 -17.63
N THR A 88 9.83 0.70 -16.68
CA THR A 88 10.81 1.73 -16.33
C THR A 88 12.06 1.12 -15.71
N GLU A 89 11.96 -0.10 -15.17
CA GLU A 89 13.09 -0.85 -14.63
C GLU A 89 14.06 -1.34 -15.72
N ASP A 90 13.61 -1.43 -16.98
CA ASP A 90 14.43 -1.87 -18.13
C ASP A 90 15.02 -0.68 -18.93
N LEU A 91 14.90 0.55 -18.43
CA LEU A 91 15.40 1.74 -19.13
C LEU A 91 16.92 1.85 -19.00
N GLU A 92 17.64 1.73 -20.10
CA GLU A 92 19.08 2.06 -20.19
C GLU A 92 19.27 3.58 -20.28
N LEU A 93 19.76 4.18 -19.18
CA LEU A 93 20.03 5.61 -19.09
C LEU A 93 21.47 5.91 -19.54
N PRO A 94 21.72 7.07 -20.18
CA PRO A 94 23.07 7.49 -20.54
C PRO A 94 23.96 7.69 -19.29
N ASP A 95 25.28 7.60 -19.44
CA ASP A 95 26.23 7.51 -18.31
C ASP A 95 26.07 8.64 -17.27
N ASN A 96 25.69 9.85 -17.69
CA ASN A 96 25.45 10.99 -16.80
C ASN A 96 24.23 10.81 -15.88
N PHE A 97 23.27 9.95 -16.24
CA PHE A 97 22.03 9.66 -15.50
C PHE A 97 22.00 8.25 -14.92
N LYS A 98 23.10 7.49 -15.06
CA LYS A 98 23.18 6.09 -14.60
C LYS A 98 23.01 5.95 -13.08
N PHE A 99 23.31 7.01 -12.32
CA PHE A 99 23.04 7.06 -10.88
C PHE A 99 21.54 6.92 -10.55
N LEU A 100 20.63 7.29 -11.45
CA LEU A 100 19.18 7.13 -11.26
C LEU A 100 18.73 5.67 -11.38
N GLN A 101 19.55 4.79 -11.96
CA GLN A 101 19.28 3.35 -11.98
C GLN A 101 19.62 2.68 -10.66
N ASP A 102 20.42 3.33 -9.81
CA ASP A 102 20.65 2.89 -8.44
C ASP A 102 19.60 3.55 -7.54
N THR A 103 18.63 2.76 -7.08
CA THR A 103 17.52 3.23 -6.24
C THR A 103 17.99 3.99 -5.00
N TYR A 104 19.13 3.61 -4.41
CA TYR A 104 19.64 4.28 -3.20
C TYR A 104 20.25 5.65 -3.52
N LEU A 105 20.96 5.76 -4.64
CA LEU A 105 21.54 7.01 -5.13
C LEU A 105 20.48 7.95 -5.73
N ALA A 106 19.43 7.41 -6.33
CA ALA A 106 18.33 8.18 -6.91
C ALA A 106 17.44 8.86 -5.84
N MET A 107 17.35 8.26 -4.65
CA MET A 107 16.53 8.74 -3.53
C MET A 107 17.28 9.68 -2.58
N ALA A 108 18.61 9.77 -2.69
CA ALA A 108 19.48 10.62 -1.88
C ALA A 108 19.57 12.04 -2.45
#